data_AF-A0A087UWS3-F1
#
_entry.id   AF-A0A087UWS3-F1
#
_cell.length_a   1.000
_cell.length_b   1.000
_cell.length_c   1.000
_cell.angle_alpha   90.00
_cell.angle_beta   90.00
_cell.angle_gamma   90.00
#
_symmetry.space_group_name_H-M   'P 1'
#
loop_
_entity.id
_entity.type
_entity.pdbx_description
1 polymer ?
#
loop_
_entity_poly.entity_id
_entity_poly.type
_entity_poly.pdbx_seq_one_letter_code
_entity_poly.pdbx_strand_id
1 'polypeptide(L)'
;MIPSFITTVQARKILCTGKAINFLQHVCHDKSFARDDERRMRAFNLMHIESLFAQERDGNFEKILEKNYVKTNKIVLQVLNDKYHLMDHLLAMRNYFLLGQGDFIRHLMDLLNADLGKPVKYVDNLNLYGLLESAIRATNVQFHNPEVLQRLDVRLLDVSVIGDTGWDVFTLDYHTEGPIGTIFTSHSMNCYRRLFTALWRAKRMEFILNKISQSRSKYLNWQIKIPEISPVLYQCHVNLTHMVHFVQQMEYYMAFEVMECCWADLLMKMSSAQDLDQVIAAHENFLDTLLTRAFLDEESLPLRTQLKAIYDLIVEFDKVQATFWKNVRNIINKLKELEQLVDTNTNKDTWGITERHKKEYNGLLAILQTKHIPTTKAELQILFRSFEEMVQKFLIMLNDHNDSNL
;
A
#
# COMPACT_ATOMS: atom_id res chain seq x y z
N MET A 1 -29.97 -14.11 30.96
CA MET A 1 -30.33 -13.71 32.34
C MET A 1 -29.11 -14.01 33.22
N ILE A 2 -28.61 -13.05 34.00
CA ILE A 2 -27.45 -13.25 34.88
C ILE A 2 -27.99 -13.61 36.27
N PRO A 3 -27.63 -14.76 36.86
CA PRO A 3 -28.04 -15.10 38.22
C PRO A 3 -27.45 -14.14 39.26
N SER A 4 -28.19 -13.85 40.33
CA SER A 4 -27.79 -12.88 41.37
C SER A 4 -26.52 -13.27 42.15
N PHE A 5 -26.15 -14.55 42.13
CA PHE A 5 -24.93 -15.07 42.76
C PHE A 5 -23.68 -14.96 41.87
N ILE A 6 -23.82 -14.58 40.59
CA ILE A 6 -22.70 -14.40 39.66
C ILE A 6 -22.45 -12.91 39.45
N THR A 7 -21.22 -12.47 39.69
CA THR A 7 -20.84 -11.07 39.39
C THR A 7 -20.75 -10.84 37.88
N THR A 8 -20.92 -9.60 37.44
CA THR A 8 -20.83 -9.24 36.00
C THR A 8 -19.47 -9.59 35.39
N VAL A 9 -18.38 -9.51 36.16
CA VAL A 9 -17.03 -9.90 35.74
C VAL A 9 -16.93 -11.41 35.52
N GLN A 10 -17.45 -12.21 36.44
CA GLN A 10 -17.50 -13.67 36.31
C GLN A 10 -18.38 -14.11 35.13
N ALA A 11 -19.52 -13.45 34.94
CA ALA A 11 -20.41 -13.71 33.80
C ALA A 11 -19.71 -13.46 32.46
N ARG A 12 -18.92 -12.37 32.35
CA ARG A 12 -18.11 -12.09 31.15
C ARG A 12 -17.06 -13.18 30.91
N LYS A 13 -16.34 -13.62 31.95
CA LYS A 13 -15.34 -14.69 31.84
C LYS A 13 -15.95 -16.02 31.41
N ILE A 14 -17.11 -16.37 31.96
CA ILE A 14 -17.87 -17.57 31.52
C ILE A 14 -18.24 -17.45 30.04
N LEU A 15 -18.75 -16.29 29.62
CA LEU A 15 -19.13 -16.05 28.22
C LEU A 15 -17.92 -16.15 27.28
N CYS A 16 -16.81 -15.50 27.60
CA CYS A 16 -15.58 -15.54 26.80
C CYS A 16 -15.01 -16.97 26.73
N THR A 17 -15.03 -17.71 27.85
CA THR A 17 -14.64 -19.14 27.86
C THR A 17 -15.55 -19.95 26.93
N GLY A 18 -16.87 -19.74 27.00
CA GLY A 18 -17.83 -20.42 26.13
C GLY A 18 -17.62 -20.10 24.64
N LYS A 19 -17.36 -18.82 24.31
CA LYS A 19 -17.02 -18.39 22.94
C LYS A 19 -15.73 -19.04 22.45
N ALA A 20 -14.69 -19.09 23.29
CA ALA A 20 -13.41 -19.71 22.96
C ALA A 20 -13.56 -21.21 22.70
N ILE A 21 -14.37 -21.92 23.50
CA ILE A 21 -14.68 -23.34 23.29
C ILE A 21 -15.45 -23.54 21.97
N ASN A 22 -16.46 -22.70 21.73
CA ASN A 22 -17.24 -22.73 20.49
C ASN A 22 -16.34 -22.51 19.27
N PHE A 23 -15.41 -21.56 19.36
CA PHE A 23 -14.41 -21.30 18.33
C PHE A 23 -13.51 -22.53 18.07
N LEU A 24 -12.98 -23.17 19.11
CA LEU A 24 -12.16 -24.38 18.96
C LEU A 24 -12.93 -25.53 18.29
N GLN A 25 -14.19 -25.72 18.66
CA GLN A 25 -15.01 -26.84 18.19
C GLN A 25 -15.54 -26.62 16.77
N HIS A 26 -16.11 -25.45 16.48
CA HIS A 26 -16.78 -25.18 15.21
C HIS A 26 -15.87 -24.56 14.16
N VAL A 27 -14.89 -23.76 14.55
CA VAL A 27 -14.07 -22.96 13.63
C VAL A 27 -12.68 -23.60 13.42
N CYS A 28 -12.07 -24.12 14.48
CA CYS A 28 -10.78 -24.84 14.37
C CYS A 28 -10.93 -26.35 14.15
N HIS A 29 -12.14 -26.90 14.24
CA HIS A 29 -12.46 -28.34 14.17
C HIS A 29 -11.60 -29.23 15.09
N ASP A 30 -11.10 -28.68 16.21
CA ASP A 30 -10.12 -29.37 17.04
C ASP A 30 -10.80 -30.25 18.11
N LYS A 31 -10.92 -31.54 17.82
CA LYS A 31 -11.54 -32.55 18.72
C LYS A 31 -10.71 -32.86 19.96
N SER A 32 -9.47 -32.35 20.05
CA SER A 32 -8.58 -32.58 21.20
C SER A 32 -9.13 -31.95 22.49
N PHE A 33 -9.79 -30.80 22.39
CA PHE A 33 -10.43 -30.13 23.53
C PHE A 33 -11.62 -30.94 24.08
N ALA A 34 -12.41 -31.59 23.22
CA ALA A 34 -13.56 -32.40 23.62
C ALA A 34 -13.20 -33.57 24.54
N ARG A 35 -12.00 -34.16 24.37
CA ARG A 35 -11.49 -35.23 25.25
C ARG A 35 -11.10 -34.74 26.65
N ASP A 36 -10.65 -33.49 26.75
CA ASP A 36 -10.30 -32.85 28.02
C ASP A 36 -11.56 -32.39 28.78
N ASP A 37 -12.64 -32.09 28.05
CA ASP A 37 -13.95 -31.70 28.59
C ASP A 37 -14.67 -32.85 29.31
N GLU A 38 -14.58 -34.08 28.80
CA GLU A 38 -15.12 -35.26 29.51
C GLU A 38 -14.46 -35.49 30.87
N ARG A 39 -13.18 -35.14 31.01
CA ARG A 39 -12.46 -35.22 32.30
C ARG A 39 -12.88 -34.09 33.25
N ARG A 40 -13.18 -32.90 32.72
CA ARG A 40 -13.66 -31.74 33.48
C ARG A 40 -15.10 -31.90 33.94
N MET A 41 -15.99 -32.40 33.08
CA MET A 41 -17.37 -32.75 33.43
C MET A 41 -17.40 -33.81 34.53
N ARG A 42 -16.50 -34.80 34.50
CA ARG A 42 -16.34 -35.77 35.60
C ARG A 42 -15.90 -35.11 36.91
N ALA A 43 -14.97 -34.14 36.85
CA ALA A 43 -14.54 -33.39 38.03
C ALA A 43 -15.62 -32.43 38.58
N PHE A 44 -16.44 -31.84 37.71
CA PHE A 44 -17.58 -31.01 38.08
C PHE A 44 -18.73 -31.82 38.69
N ASN A 45 -19.01 -33.01 38.14
CA ASN A 45 -20.01 -33.93 38.69
C ASN A 45 -19.59 -34.55 40.03
N LEU A 46 -18.29 -34.52 40.35
CA LEU A 46 -17.76 -34.89 41.68
C LEU A 46 -17.85 -33.74 42.69
N MET A 47 -18.13 -32.50 42.27
CA MET A 47 -18.45 -31.40 43.18
C MET A 47 -19.93 -31.46 43.55
N HIS A 48 -20.23 -31.68 44.83
CA HIS A 48 -21.60 -31.69 45.34
C HIS A 48 -22.30 -30.37 44.99
N ILE A 49 -23.46 -30.44 44.33
CA ILE A 49 -24.30 -29.29 43.97
C ILE A 49 -24.59 -28.39 45.19
N GLU A 50 -24.65 -28.97 46.38
CA GLU A 50 -24.83 -28.25 47.66
C GLU A 50 -23.67 -27.31 48.01
N SER A 51 -22.45 -27.60 47.58
CA SER A 51 -21.27 -26.74 47.80
C SER A 51 -21.22 -25.50 46.90
N LEU A 52 -22.00 -25.47 45.82
CA LEU A 52 -22.16 -24.29 44.94
C LEU A 52 -23.20 -23.28 45.47
N PHE A 53 -24.12 -23.74 46.32
CA PHE A 53 -25.17 -22.91 46.93
C PHE A 53 -24.90 -22.60 48.41
N ALA A 54 -23.90 -23.23 49.02
CA ALA A 54 -23.43 -22.87 50.35
C ALA A 54 -22.92 -21.43 50.34
N GLN A 55 -23.51 -20.59 51.18
CA GLN A 55 -23.31 -19.14 51.31
C GLN A 55 -21.89 -18.69 51.71
N GLU A 56 -20.90 -19.56 51.61
CA GLU A 56 -19.50 -19.21 51.81
C GLU A 56 -18.92 -18.84 50.44
N ARG A 57 -18.42 -17.62 50.33
CA ARG A 57 -17.64 -17.11 49.20
C ARG A 57 -16.30 -17.84 49.11
N ASP A 58 -16.32 -19.16 49.04
CA ASP A 58 -15.15 -19.94 48.80
C ASP A 58 -14.73 -19.62 47.37
N GLY A 59 -13.71 -18.77 47.23
CA GLY A 59 -13.06 -18.41 45.97
C GLY A 59 -12.48 -19.62 45.21
N ASN A 60 -12.80 -20.85 45.62
CA ASN A 60 -12.56 -22.07 44.90
C ASN A 60 -13.27 -22.07 43.53
N PHE A 61 -14.54 -21.67 43.46
CA PHE A 61 -15.25 -21.54 42.17
C PHE A 61 -14.59 -20.48 41.28
N GLU A 62 -14.23 -19.33 41.85
CA GLU A 62 -13.55 -18.26 41.12
C GLU A 62 -12.15 -18.69 40.62
N LYS A 63 -11.36 -19.40 41.45
CA LYS A 63 -10.07 -19.95 41.05
C LYS A 63 -10.19 -21.00 39.95
N ILE A 64 -11.22 -21.85 40.00
CA ILE A 64 -11.47 -22.86 38.95
C ILE A 64 -11.88 -22.17 37.65
N LEU A 65 -12.75 -21.15 37.73
CA LEU A 65 -13.15 -20.36 36.59
C LEU A 65 -11.95 -19.69 35.93
N GLU A 66 -11.08 -19.04 36.71
CA GLU A 66 -9.88 -18.38 36.19
C GLU A 66 -8.88 -19.36 35.59
N LYS A 67 -8.67 -20.50 36.25
CA LYS A 67 -7.80 -21.53 35.71
C LYS A 67 -8.31 -22.06 34.37
N ASN A 68 -9.62 -22.24 34.24
CA ASN A 68 -10.24 -22.70 32.99
C ASN A 68 -10.21 -21.62 31.91
N TYR A 69 -10.45 -20.37 32.28
CA TYR A 69 -10.37 -19.22 31.39
C TYR A 69 -8.99 -19.10 30.76
N VAL A 70 -7.95 -18.97 31.59
CA VAL A 70 -6.56 -18.81 31.15
C VAL A 70 -6.10 -20.03 30.33
N LYS A 71 -6.44 -21.25 30.78
CA LYS A 71 -6.04 -22.47 30.06
C LYS A 71 -6.70 -22.55 28.68
N THR A 72 -7.99 -22.27 28.59
CA THR A 72 -8.75 -22.37 27.33
C THR A 72 -8.27 -21.32 26.33
N ASN A 73 -8.13 -20.06 26.76
CA ASN A 73 -7.71 -18.99 25.87
C ASN A 73 -6.24 -19.14 25.43
N LYS A 74 -5.36 -19.63 26.31
CA LYS A 74 -4.00 -20.00 25.92
C LYS A 74 -3.96 -21.08 24.83
N ILE A 75 -4.82 -22.10 24.93
CA ILE A 75 -4.92 -23.13 23.88
C ILE A 75 -5.42 -22.52 22.57
N VAL A 76 -6.42 -21.62 22.60
CA VAL A 76 -6.89 -20.92 21.40
C VAL A 76 -5.77 -20.15 20.72
N LEU A 77 -5.03 -19.35 21.47
CA LEU A 77 -3.94 -18.53 20.94
C LEU A 77 -2.79 -19.41 20.39
N GLN A 78 -2.48 -20.52 21.07
CA GLN A 78 -1.50 -21.50 20.57
C GLN A 78 -1.97 -22.15 19.26
N VAL A 79 -3.22 -22.60 19.19
CA VAL A 79 -3.77 -23.18 17.96
C VAL A 79 -3.76 -22.18 16.81
N LEU A 80 -4.12 -20.93 17.06
CA LEU A 80 -4.10 -19.86 16.05
C LEU A 80 -2.69 -19.55 15.53
N ASN A 81 -1.69 -19.50 16.42
CA ASN A 81 -0.32 -19.22 16.02
C ASN A 81 0.38 -20.43 15.40
N ASP A 82 0.21 -21.62 15.98
CA ASP A 82 0.94 -22.82 15.58
C ASP A 82 0.32 -23.52 14.37
N LYS A 83 -1.02 -23.62 14.30
CA LYS A 83 -1.71 -24.32 13.19
C LYS A 83 -2.14 -23.41 12.07
N TYR A 84 -2.54 -22.18 12.39
CA TYR A 84 -3.10 -21.24 11.42
C TYR A 84 -2.19 -20.05 11.16
N HIS A 85 -0.96 -20.06 11.69
CA HIS A 85 0.08 -19.09 11.36
C HIS A 85 -0.39 -17.62 11.40
N LEU A 86 -1.21 -17.25 12.39
CA LEU A 86 -1.84 -15.93 12.48
C LEU A 86 -0.82 -14.78 12.34
N MET A 87 0.34 -14.92 12.97
CA MET A 87 1.41 -13.93 12.88
C MET A 87 1.93 -13.75 11.44
N ASP A 88 2.03 -14.84 10.68
CA ASP A 88 2.46 -14.78 9.27
C ASP A 88 1.41 -14.09 8.39
N HIS A 89 0.12 -14.26 8.70
CA HIS A 89 -0.95 -13.51 8.03
C HIS A 89 -0.92 -12.02 8.36
N LEU A 90 -0.67 -11.64 9.62
CA LEU A 90 -0.51 -10.23 9.98
C LEU A 90 0.73 -9.61 9.33
N LEU A 91 1.84 -10.34 9.29
CA LEU A 91 3.04 -9.95 8.55
C LEU A 91 2.77 -9.83 7.05
N ALA A 92 1.96 -10.71 6.46
CA ALA A 92 1.53 -10.60 5.08
C ALA A 92 0.77 -9.30 4.80
N MET A 93 -0.17 -8.94 5.69
CA MET A 93 -0.88 -7.66 5.59
C MET A 93 0.09 -6.48 5.66
N ARG A 94 1.07 -6.54 6.56
CA ARG A 94 2.14 -5.53 6.65
C ARG A 94 3.00 -5.46 5.37
N ASN A 95 3.38 -6.61 4.82
CA ASN A 95 4.32 -6.66 3.71
C ASN A 95 3.67 -6.27 2.38
N TYR A 96 2.42 -6.69 2.13
CA TYR A 96 1.74 -6.48 0.84
C TYR A 96 0.76 -5.30 0.84
N PHE A 97 -0.13 -5.19 1.83
CA PHE A 97 -1.15 -4.11 1.84
C PHE A 97 -0.58 -2.78 2.31
N LEU A 98 0.36 -2.87 3.23
CA LEU A 98 1.04 -1.76 3.87
C LEU A 98 2.39 -1.44 3.21
N LEU A 99 2.70 -2.12 2.10
CA LEU A 99 3.88 -1.92 1.24
C LEU A 99 5.24 -2.06 1.95
N GLY A 100 5.31 -2.84 3.03
CA GLY A 100 6.58 -3.08 3.75
C GLY A 100 7.64 -3.81 2.92
N GLN A 101 7.22 -4.65 1.96
CA GLN A 101 8.14 -5.41 1.11
C GLN A 101 8.47 -4.65 -0.18
N GLY A 102 9.45 -3.75 -0.11
CA GLY A 102 9.77 -2.82 -1.19
C GLY A 102 10.26 -3.44 -2.50
N ASP A 103 10.99 -4.56 -2.46
CA ASP A 103 11.49 -5.25 -3.67
C ASP A 103 10.35 -5.82 -4.51
N PHE A 104 9.38 -6.46 -3.85
CA PHE A 104 8.16 -6.96 -4.45
C PHE A 104 7.32 -5.85 -5.08
N ILE A 105 7.00 -4.80 -4.32
CA ILE A 105 6.15 -3.71 -4.81
C ILE A 105 6.80 -2.99 -5.99
N ARG A 106 8.13 -2.74 -5.93
CA ARG A 106 8.85 -2.12 -7.04
C ARG A 106 8.78 -2.96 -8.30
N HIS A 107 9.07 -4.26 -8.20
CA HIS A 107 9.05 -5.15 -9.36
C HIS A 107 7.63 -5.31 -9.93
N LEU A 108 6.63 -5.43 -9.05
CA LEU A 108 5.22 -5.46 -9.42
C LEU A 108 4.82 -4.17 -10.18
N MET A 109 5.21 -2.99 -9.69
CA MET A 109 4.96 -1.72 -10.38
C MET A 109 5.59 -1.66 -11.77
N ASP A 110 6.83 -2.15 -11.92
CA ASP A 110 7.51 -2.20 -13.23
C ASP A 110 6.74 -3.05 -14.25
N LEU A 111 6.23 -4.22 -13.82
CA LEU A 111 5.43 -5.11 -14.67
C LEU A 111 4.06 -4.50 -15.00
N LEU A 112 3.38 -3.93 -14.00
CA LEU A 112 2.03 -3.39 -14.13
C LEU A 112 1.98 -2.07 -14.91
N ASN A 113 3.09 -1.33 -15.02
CA ASN A 113 3.14 -0.01 -15.63
C ASN A 113 2.58 0.03 -17.06
N ALA A 114 2.81 -1.02 -17.85
CA ALA A 114 2.33 -1.11 -19.23
C ALA A 114 0.81 -1.28 -19.32
N ASP A 115 0.21 -1.99 -18.35
CA ASP A 115 -1.21 -2.32 -18.36
C ASP A 115 -2.05 -1.29 -17.60
N LEU A 116 -1.57 -0.80 -16.46
CA LEU A 116 -2.27 0.22 -15.66
C LEU A 116 -2.29 1.61 -16.33
N GLY A 117 -1.39 1.85 -17.29
CA GLY A 117 -1.44 3.05 -18.13
C GLY A 117 -2.59 3.07 -19.15
N LYS A 118 -3.26 1.94 -19.37
CA LYS A 118 -4.41 1.80 -20.28
C LYS A 118 -5.71 2.22 -19.55
N PRO A 119 -6.78 2.57 -20.30
CA PRO A 119 -8.09 2.79 -19.70
C PRO A 119 -8.62 1.48 -19.10
N VAL A 120 -9.35 1.59 -17.99
CA VAL A 120 -9.85 0.46 -17.17
C VAL A 120 -10.58 -0.62 -18.00
N LYS A 121 -11.29 -0.22 -19.07
CA LYS A 121 -12.02 -1.14 -19.96
C LYS A 121 -11.14 -2.20 -20.65
N TYR A 122 -9.83 -1.98 -20.75
CA TYR A 122 -8.89 -2.86 -21.43
C TYR A 122 -7.95 -3.59 -20.47
N VAL A 123 -8.20 -3.50 -19.15
CA VAL A 123 -7.38 -4.14 -18.14
C VAL A 123 -8.04 -5.45 -17.73
N ASP A 124 -7.44 -6.57 -18.10
CA ASP A 124 -7.96 -7.91 -17.82
C ASP A 124 -7.44 -8.45 -16.48
N ASN A 125 -8.35 -8.87 -15.59
CA ASN A 125 -8.00 -9.45 -14.28
C ASN A 125 -7.06 -10.67 -14.39
N LEU A 126 -7.29 -11.56 -15.37
CA LEU A 126 -6.43 -12.74 -15.56
C LEU A 126 -4.98 -12.37 -15.87
N ASN A 127 -4.77 -11.32 -16.67
CA ASN A 127 -3.44 -10.86 -17.00
C ASN A 127 -2.76 -10.25 -15.76
N LEU A 128 -3.48 -9.47 -14.97
CA LEU A 128 -2.96 -8.91 -13.73
C LEU A 128 -2.56 -9.99 -12.72
N TYR A 129 -3.37 -11.05 -12.59
CA TYR A 129 -3.03 -12.20 -11.76
C TYR A 129 -1.75 -12.91 -12.25
N GLY A 130 -1.62 -13.11 -13.57
CA GLY A 130 -0.39 -13.67 -14.15
C GLY A 130 0.85 -12.80 -13.90
N LEU A 131 0.71 -11.47 -13.94
CA LEU A 131 1.78 -10.54 -13.61
C LEU A 131 2.13 -10.55 -12.11
N LEU A 132 1.13 -10.70 -11.23
CA LEU A 132 1.33 -10.86 -9.80
C LEU A 132 2.14 -12.13 -9.50
N GLU A 133 1.75 -13.28 -10.06
CA GLU A 133 2.48 -14.55 -9.92
C GLU A 133 3.91 -14.45 -10.45
N SER A 134 4.11 -13.78 -11.59
CA SER A 134 5.45 -13.50 -12.10
C SER A 134 6.27 -12.64 -11.14
N ALA A 135 5.66 -11.63 -10.51
CA ALA A 135 6.33 -10.77 -9.54
C ALA A 135 6.71 -11.54 -8.28
N ILE A 136 5.82 -12.40 -7.78
CA ILE A 136 6.06 -13.28 -6.62
C ILE A 136 7.28 -14.18 -6.91
N ARG A 137 7.33 -14.82 -8.08
CA ARG A 137 8.41 -15.74 -8.46
C ARG A 137 9.75 -15.04 -8.67
N ALA A 138 9.75 -13.80 -9.14
CA ALA A 138 10.96 -13.04 -9.42
C ALA A 138 11.59 -12.41 -8.17
N THR A 139 10.88 -12.36 -7.04
CA THR A 139 11.32 -11.68 -5.81
C THR A 139 11.48 -12.64 -4.64
N ASN A 140 12.01 -12.15 -3.52
CA ASN A 140 12.22 -12.97 -2.31
C ASN A 140 10.92 -13.48 -1.69
N VAL A 141 9.77 -12.96 -2.14
CA VAL A 141 8.44 -13.37 -1.74
C VAL A 141 8.17 -14.85 -2.03
N GLN A 142 8.85 -15.46 -3.01
CA GLN A 142 8.75 -16.89 -3.29
C GLN A 142 9.09 -17.80 -2.09
N PHE A 143 9.84 -17.29 -1.10
CA PHE A 143 10.24 -18.05 0.10
C PHE A 143 9.27 -17.88 1.28
N HIS A 144 8.22 -17.08 1.13
CA HIS A 144 7.18 -16.94 2.15
C HIS A 144 6.26 -18.16 2.19
N ASN A 145 5.48 -18.28 3.28
CA ASN A 145 4.57 -19.41 3.45
C ASN A 145 3.59 -19.53 2.27
N PRO A 146 3.43 -20.73 1.68
CA PRO A 146 2.60 -20.92 0.49
C PRO A 146 1.13 -20.63 0.77
N GLU A 147 0.66 -20.87 2.00
CA GLU A 147 -0.72 -20.56 2.42
C GLU A 147 -1.03 -19.06 2.36
N VAL A 148 -0.04 -18.21 2.59
CA VAL A 148 -0.20 -16.76 2.51
C VAL A 148 -0.27 -16.32 1.04
N LEU A 149 0.57 -16.90 0.19
CA LEU A 149 0.64 -16.55 -1.24
C LEU A 149 -0.61 -16.98 -1.98
N GLN A 150 -1.14 -18.18 -1.70
CA GLN A 150 -2.38 -18.68 -2.32
C GLN A 150 -3.62 -17.85 -1.99
N ARG A 151 -3.57 -17.05 -0.92
CA ARG A 151 -4.67 -16.18 -0.50
C ARG A 151 -4.58 -14.78 -1.09
N LEU A 152 -3.43 -14.40 -1.65
CA LEU A 152 -3.23 -13.10 -2.28
C LEU A 152 -3.81 -13.14 -3.70
N ASP A 153 -4.66 -12.18 -4.01
CA ASP A 153 -5.26 -12.04 -5.33
C ASP A 153 -5.26 -10.57 -5.78
N VAL A 154 -5.57 -10.35 -7.05
CA VAL A 154 -5.75 -9.01 -7.61
C VAL A 154 -7.22 -8.74 -7.83
N ARG A 155 -7.67 -7.56 -7.41
CA ARG A 155 -9.02 -7.08 -7.67
C ARG A 155 -9.00 -5.67 -8.24
N LEU A 156 -9.76 -5.47 -9.31
CA LEU A 156 -10.13 -4.15 -9.80
C LEU A 156 -11.37 -3.66 -9.04
N LEU A 157 -11.32 -2.45 -8.52
CA LEU A 157 -12.49 -1.80 -7.94
C LEU A 157 -13.47 -1.38 -9.05
N ASP A 158 -14.76 -1.55 -8.84
CA ASP A 158 -15.77 -1.04 -9.77
C ASP A 158 -15.89 0.48 -9.59
N VAL A 159 -14.94 1.26 -10.13
CA VAL A 159 -14.98 2.72 -10.04
C VAL A 159 -15.82 3.25 -11.20
N SER A 160 -16.97 3.83 -10.84
CA SER A 160 -18.01 4.34 -11.72
C SER A 160 -17.69 5.71 -12.36
N VAL A 161 -16.43 6.14 -12.42
CA VAL A 161 -16.05 7.45 -12.97
C VAL A 161 -15.44 7.30 -14.36
N ILE A 162 -16.08 7.96 -15.33
CA ILE A 162 -15.64 8.06 -16.72
C ILE A 162 -14.34 8.86 -16.76
N GLY A 163 -13.20 8.18 -16.83
CA GLY A 163 -11.88 8.82 -17.00
C GLY A 163 -10.72 8.20 -16.21
N ASP A 164 -11.00 7.27 -15.30
CA ASP A 164 -9.97 6.71 -14.43
C ASP A 164 -8.98 5.81 -15.20
N THR A 165 -7.71 5.89 -14.78
CA THR A 165 -6.64 5.03 -15.28
C THR A 165 -6.58 3.74 -14.46
N GLY A 166 -6.07 2.64 -15.02
CA GLY A 166 -5.96 1.37 -14.29
C GLY A 166 -5.23 1.53 -12.94
N TRP A 167 -4.30 2.48 -12.84
CA TRP A 167 -3.60 2.85 -11.61
C TRP A 167 -4.49 3.24 -10.43
N ASP A 168 -5.65 3.84 -10.67
CA ASP A 168 -6.55 4.31 -9.61
C ASP A 168 -7.54 3.22 -9.16
N VAL A 169 -7.67 2.15 -9.96
CA VAL A 169 -8.63 1.06 -9.77
C VAL A 169 -7.98 -0.21 -9.21
N PHE A 170 -6.68 -0.38 -9.44
CA PHE A 170 -5.92 -1.54 -9.01
C PHE A 170 -5.87 -1.66 -7.48
N THR A 171 -6.28 -2.82 -6.97
CA THR A 171 -6.12 -3.21 -5.56
C THR A 171 -5.68 -4.66 -5.41
N LEU A 172 -4.95 -4.94 -4.32
CA LEU A 172 -4.73 -6.31 -3.87
C LEU A 172 -5.92 -6.77 -3.02
N ASP A 173 -6.27 -8.04 -3.13
CA ASP A 173 -7.26 -8.69 -2.26
C ASP A 173 -6.62 -9.83 -1.49
N TYR A 174 -7.16 -10.11 -0.31
CA TYR A 174 -6.66 -11.16 0.57
C TYR A 174 -7.80 -12.03 1.06
N HIS A 175 -7.80 -13.28 0.63
CA HIS A 175 -8.85 -14.23 0.93
C HIS A 175 -8.71 -14.78 2.36
N THR A 176 -9.49 -14.21 3.29
CA THR A 176 -9.52 -14.60 4.71
C THR A 176 -10.59 -15.65 5.01
N GLU A 177 -10.51 -16.80 4.33
CA GLU A 177 -11.40 -17.93 4.66
C GLU A 177 -10.94 -18.70 5.91
N GLY A 178 -11.91 -19.17 6.70
CA GLY A 178 -11.70 -20.06 7.85
C GLY A 178 -11.47 -19.33 9.19
N PRO A 179 -10.66 -19.89 10.12
CA PRO A 179 -10.46 -19.35 11.47
C PRO A 179 -9.77 -17.99 11.50
N ILE A 180 -8.99 -17.67 10.47
CA ILE A 180 -8.31 -16.38 10.34
C ILE A 180 -9.31 -15.25 10.05
N GLY A 181 -10.42 -15.57 9.37
CA GLY A 181 -11.50 -14.63 9.06
C GLY A 181 -12.25 -14.09 10.29
N THR A 182 -12.12 -14.71 11.47
CA THR A 182 -12.70 -14.14 12.70
C THR A 182 -11.93 -12.94 13.22
N ILE A 183 -10.64 -12.83 12.90
CA ILE A 183 -9.80 -11.68 13.24
C ILE A 183 -9.83 -10.67 12.09
N PHE A 184 -9.66 -11.16 10.86
CA PHE A 184 -9.78 -10.32 9.67
C PHE A 184 -11.24 -10.21 9.22
N THR A 185 -11.98 -9.37 9.94
CA THR A 185 -13.36 -9.05 9.59
C THR A 185 -13.43 -8.31 8.25
N SER A 186 -14.61 -8.29 7.64
CA SER A 186 -14.86 -7.51 6.42
C SER A 186 -14.58 -6.01 6.63
N HIS A 187 -14.79 -5.51 7.85
CA HIS A 187 -14.44 -4.14 8.22
C HIS A 187 -12.92 -3.93 8.18
N SER A 188 -12.15 -4.81 8.83
CA SER A 188 -10.69 -4.75 8.83
C SER A 188 -10.12 -4.78 7.42
N MET A 189 -10.64 -5.66 6.54
CA MET A 189 -10.20 -5.74 5.13
C MET A 189 -10.50 -4.47 4.34
N ASN A 190 -11.64 -3.83 4.58
CA ASN A 190 -11.94 -2.53 3.98
C ASN A 190 -10.98 -1.44 4.47
N CYS A 191 -10.60 -1.45 5.75
CA CYS A 191 -9.59 -0.53 6.28
C CYS A 191 -8.22 -0.74 5.62
N TYR A 192 -7.75 -1.98 5.48
CA TYR A 192 -6.52 -2.29 4.74
C TYR A 192 -6.59 -1.87 3.27
N ARG A 193 -7.72 -2.06 2.60
CA ARG A 193 -7.91 -1.64 1.21
C ARG A 193 -7.83 -0.11 1.04
N ARG A 194 -8.42 0.63 1.98
CA ARG A 194 -8.31 2.11 2.02
C ARG A 194 -6.86 2.55 2.22
N LEU A 195 -6.16 1.95 3.18
CA LEU A 195 -4.73 2.19 3.43
C LEU A 195 -3.90 1.88 2.20
N PHE A 196 -4.09 0.71 1.60
CA PHE A 196 -3.38 0.29 0.38
C PHE A 196 -3.61 1.29 -0.74
N THR A 197 -4.85 1.72 -0.99
CA THR A 197 -5.16 2.67 -2.08
C THR A 197 -4.42 4.00 -1.90
N ALA A 198 -4.35 4.51 -0.66
CA ALA A 198 -3.64 5.74 -0.34
C ALA A 198 -2.12 5.60 -0.52
N LEU A 199 -1.54 4.54 0.07
CA LEU A 199 -0.11 4.25 -0.02
C LEU A 199 0.33 3.94 -1.46
N TRP A 200 -0.50 3.20 -2.20
CA TRP A 200 -0.26 2.87 -3.61
C TRP A 200 -0.21 4.13 -4.47
N ARG A 201 -1.09 5.10 -4.22
CA ARG A 201 -1.07 6.40 -4.91
C ARG A 201 0.18 7.20 -4.58
N ALA A 202 0.62 7.20 -3.32
CA ALA A 202 1.89 7.82 -2.93
C ALA A 202 3.08 7.16 -3.64
N LYS A 203 3.13 5.81 -3.65
CA LYS A 203 4.17 5.04 -4.36
C LYS A 203 4.16 5.26 -5.86
N ARG A 204 2.99 5.48 -6.47
CA ARG A 204 2.90 5.84 -7.90
C ARG A 204 3.62 7.15 -8.18
N MET A 205 3.53 8.14 -7.29
CA MET A 205 4.26 9.41 -7.47
C MET A 205 5.76 9.21 -7.39
N GLU A 206 6.23 8.44 -6.40
CA GLU A 206 7.65 8.07 -6.28
C GLU A 206 8.15 7.36 -7.55
N PHE A 207 7.38 6.40 -8.06
CA PHE A 207 7.68 5.66 -9.28
C PHE A 207 7.81 6.57 -10.52
N ILE A 208 6.85 7.48 -10.72
CA ILE A 208 6.87 8.45 -11.82
C ILE A 208 8.12 9.34 -11.75
N LEU A 209 8.41 9.90 -10.57
CA LEU A 209 9.56 10.78 -10.36
C LEU A 209 10.89 10.03 -10.56
N ASN A 210 10.98 8.79 -10.09
CA ASN A 210 12.14 7.93 -10.31
C ASN A 210 12.37 7.64 -11.80
N LYS A 211 11.32 7.37 -12.57
CA LYS A 211 11.39 7.16 -14.02
C LYS A 211 11.87 8.40 -14.77
N ILE A 212 11.40 9.58 -14.36
CA ILE A 212 11.87 10.86 -14.90
C ILE A 212 13.36 11.05 -14.58
N SER A 213 13.76 10.79 -13.35
CA SER A 213 15.16 10.89 -12.89
C SER A 213 16.09 9.95 -13.66
N GLN A 214 15.68 8.69 -13.89
CA GLN A 214 16.45 7.74 -14.70
C GLN A 214 16.62 8.17 -16.16
N SER A 215 15.65 8.92 -16.70
CA SER A 215 15.70 9.41 -18.07
C SER A 215 16.68 10.58 -18.25
N ARG A 216 17.14 11.20 -17.15
CA ARG A 216 18.10 12.31 -17.13
C ARG A 216 19.34 12.06 -17.98
N SER A 217 19.99 10.91 -17.81
CA SER A 217 21.25 10.61 -18.51
C SER A 217 21.07 10.66 -20.03
N LYS A 218 19.89 10.24 -20.53
CA LYS A 218 19.56 10.31 -21.95
C LYS A 218 19.39 11.78 -22.39
N TYR A 219 18.73 12.59 -21.57
CA TYR A 219 18.50 14.01 -21.86
C TYR A 219 19.79 14.85 -21.83
N LEU A 220 20.73 14.52 -20.95
CA LEU A 220 22.06 15.14 -20.94
C LEU A 220 22.84 14.83 -22.23
N ASN A 221 22.78 13.59 -22.74
CA ASN A 221 23.40 13.25 -24.03
C ASN A 221 22.74 14.01 -25.19
N TRP A 222 21.44 14.25 -25.11
CA TRP A 222 20.69 15.03 -26.11
C TRP A 222 21.04 16.51 -26.07
N GLN A 223 21.34 17.05 -24.89
CA GLN A 223 21.76 18.44 -24.71
C GLN A 223 23.09 18.71 -25.42
N ILE A 224 23.99 17.73 -25.51
CA ILE A 224 25.24 17.86 -26.29
C ILE A 224 24.93 18.07 -27.78
N LYS A 225 23.90 17.39 -28.31
CA LYS A 225 23.49 17.52 -29.72
C LYS A 225 22.66 18.78 -29.98
N ILE A 226 21.86 19.22 -29.01
CA ILE A 226 20.95 20.37 -29.12
C ILE A 226 21.12 21.23 -27.86
N PRO A 227 22.06 22.19 -27.84
CA PRO A 227 22.33 22.99 -26.64
C PRO A 227 21.13 23.85 -26.18
N GLU A 228 20.19 24.16 -27.08
CA GLU A 228 19.03 25.03 -26.82
C GLU A 228 18.04 24.43 -25.82
N ILE A 229 18.06 23.12 -25.57
CA ILE A 229 17.19 22.47 -24.56
C ILE A 229 17.68 22.68 -23.12
N SER A 230 18.92 23.15 -22.95
CA SER A 230 19.58 23.32 -21.64
C SER A 230 18.71 24.04 -20.60
N PRO A 231 18.05 25.18 -20.91
CA PRO A 231 17.24 25.89 -19.93
C PRO A 231 16.02 25.08 -19.46
N VAL A 232 15.38 24.33 -20.37
CA VAL A 232 14.23 23.48 -20.06
C VAL A 232 14.66 22.30 -19.20
N LEU A 233 15.80 21.68 -19.52
CA LEU A 233 16.36 20.58 -18.75
C LEU A 233 16.71 21.01 -17.31
N TYR A 234 17.36 22.17 -17.16
CA TYR A 234 17.68 22.73 -15.85
C TYR A 234 16.42 22.98 -15.02
N GLN A 235 15.41 23.63 -15.60
CA GLN A 235 14.16 23.92 -14.89
C GLN A 235 13.41 22.63 -14.51
N CYS A 236 13.36 21.64 -15.41
CA CYS A 236 12.82 20.32 -15.10
C CYS A 236 13.54 19.69 -13.90
N HIS A 237 14.86 19.83 -13.81
CA HIS A 237 15.63 19.26 -12.72
C HIS A 237 15.34 19.91 -11.37
N VAL A 238 15.23 21.24 -11.35
CA VAL A 238 14.87 21.96 -10.13
C VAL A 238 13.49 21.51 -9.66
N ASN A 239 12.49 21.56 -10.55
CA ASN A 239 11.12 21.11 -10.22
C ASN A 239 11.09 19.65 -9.73
N LEU A 240 11.78 18.75 -10.43
CA LEU A 240 11.87 17.34 -10.07
C LEU A 240 12.46 17.15 -8.66
N THR A 241 13.52 17.90 -8.33
CA THR A 241 14.19 17.76 -7.02
C THR A 241 13.26 18.17 -5.88
N HIS A 242 12.46 19.23 -6.05
CA HIS A 242 11.47 19.66 -5.06
C HIS A 242 10.35 18.63 -4.89
N MET A 243 9.80 18.11 -6.00
CA MET A 243 8.76 17.08 -5.96
C MET A 243 9.26 15.77 -5.33
N VAL A 244 10.47 15.33 -5.68
CA VAL A 244 11.12 14.16 -5.08
C VAL A 244 11.31 14.35 -3.59
N HIS A 245 11.83 15.50 -3.17
CA HIS A 245 12.03 15.76 -1.75
C HIS A 245 10.71 15.70 -0.98
N PHE A 246 9.65 16.36 -1.47
CA PHE A 246 8.33 16.32 -0.84
C PHE A 246 7.77 14.90 -0.72
N VAL A 247 7.76 14.13 -1.82
CA VAL A 247 7.25 12.75 -1.82
C VAL A 247 8.05 11.86 -0.88
N GLN A 248 9.38 12.00 -0.87
CA GLN A 248 10.24 11.25 0.05
C GLN A 248 9.97 11.59 1.51
N GLN A 249 9.80 12.87 1.87
CA GLN A 249 9.47 13.23 3.26
C GLN A 249 8.13 12.64 3.71
N MET A 250 7.11 12.70 2.85
CA MET A 250 5.81 12.07 3.13
C MET A 250 5.92 10.55 3.27
N GLU A 251 6.74 9.90 2.44
CA GLU A 251 6.99 8.47 2.53
C GLU A 251 7.72 8.10 3.83
N TYR A 252 8.73 8.87 4.24
CA TYR A 252 9.43 8.66 5.50
C TYR A 252 8.51 8.77 6.71
N TYR A 253 7.64 9.79 6.72
CA TYR A 253 6.60 9.93 7.74
C TYR A 253 5.69 8.70 7.80
N MET A 254 5.14 8.29 6.65
CA MET A 254 4.25 7.12 6.60
C MET A 254 4.97 5.85 7.06
N ALA A 255 6.17 5.57 6.56
CA ALA A 255 6.88 4.34 6.88
C ALA A 255 7.34 4.29 8.35
N PHE A 256 8.02 5.32 8.84
CA PHE A 256 8.68 5.27 10.14
C PHE A 256 7.80 5.77 11.28
N GLU A 257 7.14 6.91 11.14
CA GLU A 257 6.36 7.52 12.23
C GLU A 257 5.00 6.86 12.41
N VAL A 258 4.36 6.48 11.30
CA VAL A 258 3.04 5.86 11.34
C VAL A 258 3.16 4.34 11.45
N MET A 259 3.81 3.71 10.48
CA MET A 259 3.68 2.26 10.29
C MET A 259 4.53 1.45 11.27
N GLU A 260 5.81 1.77 11.43
CA GLU A 260 6.68 1.06 12.39
C GLU A 260 6.22 1.26 13.85
N CYS A 261 5.86 2.49 14.23
CA CYS A 261 5.35 2.79 15.58
C CYS A 261 4.07 2.01 15.90
N CYS A 262 3.06 2.09 15.01
CA CYS A 262 1.81 1.36 15.21
C CYS A 262 2.02 -0.16 15.21
N TRP A 263 2.95 -0.67 14.39
CA TRP A 263 3.27 -2.10 14.36
C TRP A 263 3.93 -2.58 15.65
N ALA A 264 4.88 -1.81 16.20
CA ALA A 264 5.51 -2.11 17.49
C ALA A 264 4.47 -2.15 18.62
N ASP A 265 3.54 -1.19 18.64
CA ASP A 265 2.44 -1.14 19.60
C ASP A 265 1.51 -2.35 19.47
N LEU A 266 1.20 -2.78 18.25
CA LEU A 266 0.40 -3.98 17.99
C LEU A 266 1.08 -5.23 18.54
N LEU A 267 2.37 -5.43 18.26
CA LEU A 267 3.13 -6.58 18.76
C LEU A 267 3.17 -6.61 20.30
N MET A 268 3.36 -5.46 20.93
CA MET A 268 3.33 -5.35 22.40
C MET A 268 1.95 -5.70 22.97
N LYS A 269 0.87 -5.19 22.37
CA LYS A 269 -0.51 -5.51 22.78
C LYS A 269 -0.87 -6.98 22.51
N MET A 270 -0.39 -7.58 21.43
CA MET A 270 -0.63 -8.99 21.10
C MET A 270 0.13 -9.94 22.03
N SER A 271 1.36 -9.60 22.41
CA SER A 271 2.15 -10.42 23.35
C SER A 271 1.59 -10.36 24.79
N SER A 272 0.90 -9.29 25.15
CA SER A 272 0.24 -9.15 26.46
C SER A 272 -1.20 -9.66 26.48
N ALA A 273 -1.79 -9.97 25.32
CA ALA A 273 -3.17 -10.42 25.21
C ALA A 273 -3.36 -11.83 25.80
N GLN A 274 -4.37 -11.98 26.65
CA GLN A 274 -4.73 -13.26 27.25
C GLN A 274 -5.85 -13.98 26.49
N ASP A 275 -6.62 -13.22 25.69
CA ASP A 275 -7.86 -13.66 25.07
C ASP A 275 -7.94 -13.27 23.60
N LEU A 276 -8.70 -14.04 22.82
CA LEU A 276 -8.94 -13.75 21.41
C LEU A 276 -9.61 -12.37 21.20
N ASP A 277 -10.56 -12.01 22.06
CA ASP A 277 -11.24 -10.71 21.98
C ASP A 277 -10.26 -9.54 22.18
N GLN A 278 -9.23 -9.71 23.03
CA GLN A 278 -8.19 -8.70 23.22
C GLN A 278 -7.29 -8.57 21.99
N VAL A 279 -7.00 -9.68 21.29
CA VAL A 279 -6.24 -9.66 20.03
C VAL A 279 -7.03 -8.93 18.93
N ILE A 280 -8.33 -9.20 18.81
CA ILE A 280 -9.20 -8.51 17.85
C ILE A 280 -9.25 -7.01 18.17
N ALA A 281 -9.50 -6.64 19.42
CA ALA A 281 -9.55 -5.23 19.84
C ALA A 281 -8.20 -4.51 19.63
N ALA A 282 -7.07 -5.18 19.86
CA ALA A 282 -5.76 -4.63 19.58
C ALA A 282 -5.54 -4.39 18.08
N HIS A 283 -6.00 -5.31 17.23
CA HIS A 283 -5.93 -5.20 15.78
C HIS A 283 -6.82 -4.09 15.21
N GLU A 284 -8.05 -3.97 15.70
CA GLU A 284 -8.97 -2.88 15.33
C GLU A 284 -8.39 -1.52 15.72
N ASN A 285 -7.91 -1.38 16.96
CA ASN A 285 -7.26 -0.15 17.43
C ASN A 285 -6.00 0.19 16.60
N PHE A 286 -5.22 -0.80 16.19
CA PHE A 286 -4.09 -0.60 15.29
C PHE A 286 -4.54 -0.04 13.94
N LEU A 287 -5.59 -0.61 13.34
CA LEU A 287 -6.12 -0.12 12.07
C LEU A 287 -6.71 1.29 12.17
N ASP A 288 -7.43 1.58 13.24
CA ASP A 288 -7.99 2.91 13.48
C ASP A 288 -6.89 3.96 13.64
N THR A 289 -5.85 3.64 14.43
CA THR A 289 -4.68 4.52 14.61
C THR A 289 -3.91 4.72 13.29
N LEU A 290 -3.80 3.69 12.46
CA LEU A 290 -3.18 3.81 11.13
C LEU A 290 -4.01 4.69 10.21
N LEU A 291 -5.34 4.55 10.21
CA LEU A 291 -6.22 5.34 9.35
C LEU A 291 -6.20 6.83 9.71
N THR A 292 -6.23 7.17 11.00
CA THR A 292 -6.14 8.56 11.45
C THR A 292 -4.80 9.17 11.10
N ARG A 293 -3.70 8.51 11.44
CA ARG A 293 -2.33 8.99 11.15
C ARG A 293 -2.01 9.05 9.65
N ALA A 294 -2.70 8.27 8.81
CA ALA A 294 -2.54 8.29 7.36
C ALA A 294 -3.45 9.34 6.66
N PHE A 295 -4.11 10.24 7.39
CA PHE A 295 -5.05 11.23 6.87
C PHE A 295 -6.27 10.63 6.14
N LEU A 296 -6.76 9.48 6.62
CA LEU A 296 -7.90 8.77 6.04
C LEU A 296 -9.18 8.88 6.86
N ASP A 297 -9.14 9.59 7.98
CA ASP A 297 -10.30 10.00 8.77
C ASP A 297 -11.15 11.09 8.07
N GLU A 298 -12.30 11.39 8.64
CA GLU A 298 -13.23 12.39 8.12
C GLU A 298 -12.74 13.82 8.38
N GLU A 299 -12.03 14.06 9.48
CA GLU A 299 -11.54 15.39 9.87
C GLU A 299 -10.40 15.87 8.97
N SER A 300 -9.51 14.95 8.56
CA SER A 300 -8.40 15.19 7.64
C SER A 300 -8.79 15.22 6.15
N LEU A 301 -10.08 15.20 5.80
CA LEU A 301 -10.55 15.32 4.41
C LEU A 301 -9.93 16.52 3.65
N PRO A 302 -9.79 17.73 4.24
CA PRO A 302 -9.13 18.86 3.58
C PRO A 302 -7.66 18.57 3.25
N LEU A 303 -6.91 17.99 4.21
CA LEU A 303 -5.50 17.59 4.03
C LEU A 303 -5.35 16.55 2.92
N ARG A 304 -6.20 15.52 2.92
CA ARG A 304 -6.23 14.48 1.89
C ARG A 304 -6.54 15.05 0.50
N THR A 305 -7.45 16.02 0.42
CA THR A 305 -7.80 16.68 -0.84
C THR A 305 -6.64 17.51 -1.36
N GLN A 306 -5.95 18.23 -0.46
CA GLN A 306 -4.76 19.01 -0.79
C GLN A 306 -3.61 18.11 -1.26
N LEU A 307 -3.35 17.00 -0.56
CA LEU A 307 -2.35 16.00 -0.95
C LEU A 307 -2.67 15.40 -2.33
N LYS A 308 -3.95 15.08 -2.59
CA LYS A 308 -4.39 14.57 -3.89
C LYS A 308 -4.10 15.56 -5.02
N ALA A 309 -4.36 16.85 -4.79
CA ALA A 309 -4.08 17.90 -5.76
C ALA A 309 -2.57 18.07 -6.03
N ILE A 310 -1.74 17.95 -4.99
CA ILE A 310 -0.27 17.92 -5.16
C ILE A 310 0.15 16.73 -6.03
N TYR A 311 -0.42 15.55 -5.81
CA TYR A 311 -0.16 14.37 -6.64
C TYR A 311 -0.64 14.54 -8.09
N ASP A 312 -1.78 15.19 -8.31
CA ASP A 312 -2.27 15.48 -9.67
C ASP A 312 -1.32 16.43 -10.42
N LEU A 313 -0.71 17.41 -9.73
CA LEU A 313 0.33 18.28 -10.31
C LEU A 313 1.60 17.51 -10.70
N ILE A 314 1.99 16.48 -9.94
CA ILE A 314 3.12 15.61 -10.29
C ILE A 314 2.81 14.81 -11.58
N VAL A 315 1.58 14.31 -11.71
CA VAL A 315 1.13 13.62 -12.93
C VAL A 315 1.07 14.57 -14.12
N GLU A 316 0.63 15.81 -13.92
CA GLU A 316 0.64 16.85 -14.96
C GLU A 316 2.07 17.20 -15.39
N PHE A 317 2.99 17.31 -14.44
CA PHE A 317 4.41 17.52 -14.71
C PHE A 317 5.00 16.39 -15.57
N ASP A 318 4.70 15.12 -15.28
CA ASP A 318 5.12 13.99 -16.13
C ASP A 318 4.58 14.10 -17.56
N LYS A 319 3.32 14.49 -17.74
CA LYS A 319 2.71 14.67 -19.07
C LYS A 319 3.38 15.79 -19.87
N VAL A 320 3.58 16.96 -19.27
CA VAL A 320 4.26 18.11 -19.92
C VAL A 320 5.69 17.72 -20.29
N GLN A 321 6.42 17.07 -19.39
CA GLN A 321 7.77 16.60 -19.69
C GLN A 321 7.79 15.56 -20.82
N ALA A 322 6.92 14.55 -20.76
CA ALA A 322 6.88 13.47 -21.73
C ALA A 322 6.57 13.98 -23.15
N THR A 323 5.66 14.95 -23.29
CA THR A 323 5.35 15.55 -24.60
C THR A 323 6.54 16.34 -25.16
N PHE A 324 7.22 17.14 -24.34
CA PHE A 324 8.42 17.87 -24.74
C PHE A 324 9.53 16.89 -25.18
N TRP A 325 9.84 15.89 -24.36
CA TRP A 325 10.89 14.93 -24.64
C TRP A 325 10.57 14.01 -25.82
N LYS A 326 9.30 13.75 -26.12
CA LYS A 326 8.88 13.05 -27.34
C LYS A 326 9.22 13.87 -28.59
N ASN A 327 9.00 15.18 -28.56
CA ASN A 327 9.35 16.07 -29.67
C ASN A 327 10.86 16.17 -29.88
N VAL A 328 11.63 16.32 -28.80
CA VAL A 328 13.11 16.31 -28.85
C VAL A 328 13.63 14.97 -29.39
N ARG A 329 13.05 13.84 -28.94
CA ARG A 329 13.39 12.50 -29.43
C ARG A 329 13.19 12.37 -30.93
N ASN A 330 12.09 12.90 -31.48
CA ASN A 330 11.82 12.85 -32.92
C ASN A 330 12.88 13.60 -33.72
N ILE A 331 13.36 14.75 -33.23
CA ILE A 331 14.42 15.52 -33.87
C ILE A 331 15.75 14.75 -33.83
N ILE A 332 16.05 14.11 -32.70
CA ILE A 332 17.29 13.34 -32.53
C ILE A 332 17.28 12.05 -33.35
N ASN A 333 16.13 11.41 -33.51
CA ASN A 333 16.00 10.27 -34.41
C ASN A 333 16.26 10.68 -35.86
N LYS A 334 15.69 11.81 -36.31
CA LYS A 334 15.99 12.36 -37.63
C LYS A 334 17.47 12.70 -37.81
N LEU A 335 18.13 13.26 -36.79
CA LEU A 335 19.58 13.48 -36.82
C LEU A 335 20.35 12.18 -37.04
N LYS A 336 19.98 11.11 -36.34
CA LYS A 336 20.61 9.80 -36.52
C LYS A 336 20.35 9.20 -37.90
N GLU A 337 19.14 9.35 -38.45
CA GLU A 337 18.82 8.91 -39.81
C GLU A 337 19.68 9.65 -40.84
N LEU A 338 19.90 10.97 -40.65
CA LEU A 338 20.78 11.76 -41.51
C LEU A 338 22.25 11.33 -41.38
N GLU A 339 22.74 11.09 -40.17
CA GLU A 339 24.09 10.55 -39.92
C GLU A 339 24.27 9.19 -40.66
N GLN A 340 23.28 8.28 -40.58
CA GLN A 340 23.32 7.00 -41.29
C GLN A 340 23.26 7.14 -42.82
N LEU A 341 22.48 8.09 -43.34
CA LEU A 341 22.44 8.39 -44.78
C LEU A 341 23.79 8.94 -45.27
N VAL A 342 24.46 9.78 -44.47
CA VAL A 342 25.81 10.27 -44.79
C VAL A 342 26.79 9.11 -44.87
N ASP A 343 26.78 8.21 -43.88
CA ASP A 343 27.70 7.06 -43.85
C ASP A 343 27.46 6.12 -45.04
N THR A 344 26.20 5.81 -45.34
CA THR A 344 25.85 4.94 -46.47
C THR A 344 26.18 5.56 -47.83
N ASN A 345 26.04 6.87 -48.00
CA ASN A 345 26.38 7.56 -49.23
C ASN A 345 27.89 7.75 -49.39
N THR A 346 28.62 7.98 -48.28
CA THR A 346 30.09 8.01 -48.24
C THR A 346 30.66 6.65 -48.63
N ASN A 347 30.07 5.55 -48.15
CA ASN A 347 30.44 4.19 -48.57
C ASN A 347 30.11 3.87 -50.04
N LYS A 348 29.26 4.69 -50.68
CA LYS A 348 28.87 4.57 -52.10
C LYS A 348 29.56 5.61 -52.99
N ASP A 349 30.54 6.36 -52.48
CA ASP A 349 31.24 7.46 -53.17
C ASP A 349 30.28 8.50 -53.80
N THR A 350 29.15 8.76 -53.13
CA THR A 350 28.16 9.76 -53.55
C THR A 350 28.01 10.85 -52.49
N TRP A 351 27.78 12.10 -52.92
CA TRP A 351 27.66 13.25 -52.01
C TRP A 351 26.51 13.05 -51.01
N GLY A 352 26.83 13.18 -49.72
CA GLY A 352 26.07 12.55 -48.64
C GLY A 352 24.80 13.23 -48.11
N ILE A 353 24.50 14.50 -48.46
CA ILE A 353 23.31 15.20 -47.93
C ILE A 353 22.67 16.10 -48.99
N THR A 354 21.39 15.90 -49.27
CA THR A 354 20.58 16.79 -50.10
C THR A 354 20.18 18.05 -49.32
N GLU A 355 20.18 19.23 -49.95
CA GLU A 355 19.76 20.51 -49.30
C GLU A 355 18.36 20.42 -48.65
N ARG A 356 17.47 19.58 -49.20
CA ARG A 356 16.13 19.35 -48.64
C ARG A 356 16.18 18.82 -47.21
N HIS A 357 17.06 17.86 -46.92
CA HIS A 357 17.20 17.27 -45.59
C HIS A 357 17.75 18.26 -44.56
N LYS A 358 18.69 19.13 -44.96
CA LYS A 358 19.17 20.23 -44.09
C LYS A 358 18.06 21.25 -43.81
N LYS A 359 17.24 21.59 -44.82
CA LYS A 359 16.10 22.51 -44.65
C LYS A 359 15.03 21.93 -43.71
N GLU A 360 14.72 20.64 -43.82
CA GLU A 360 13.77 19.97 -42.92
C GLU A 360 14.27 19.94 -41.47
N TYR A 361 15.54 19.59 -41.26
CA TYR A 361 16.14 19.60 -39.92
C TYR A 361 16.13 21.01 -39.31
N ASN A 362 16.60 22.02 -40.07
CA ASN A 362 16.62 23.41 -39.61
C ASN A 362 15.21 23.95 -39.35
N GLY A 363 14.21 23.53 -40.14
CA GLY A 363 12.81 23.86 -39.89
C GLY A 363 12.28 23.29 -38.58
N LEU A 364 12.61 22.03 -38.25
CA LEU A 364 12.22 21.41 -36.98
C LEU A 364 12.94 22.04 -35.78
N LEU A 365 14.22 22.38 -35.92
CA LEU A 365 14.98 23.08 -34.91
C LEU A 365 14.39 24.48 -34.65
N ALA A 366 14.03 25.19 -35.71
CA ALA A 366 13.38 26.50 -35.61
C ALA A 366 12.01 26.39 -34.90
N ILE A 367 11.19 25.37 -35.19
CA ILE A 367 9.92 25.14 -34.50
C ILE A 367 10.14 24.82 -33.01
N LEU A 368 11.19 24.06 -32.69
CA LEU A 368 11.57 23.76 -31.31
C LEU A 368 11.96 25.03 -30.55
N GLN A 369 12.82 25.87 -31.13
CA GLN A 369 13.30 27.12 -30.54
C GLN A 369 12.18 28.17 -30.41
N THR A 370 11.36 28.35 -31.44
CA THR A 370 10.36 29.43 -31.48
C THR A 370 9.08 29.11 -30.73
N LYS A 371 8.68 27.83 -30.67
CA LYS A 371 7.37 27.44 -30.12
C LYS A 371 7.51 26.49 -28.92
N HIS A 372 8.17 25.35 -29.06
CA HIS A 372 8.14 24.32 -28.01
C HIS A 372 8.90 24.70 -26.74
N ILE A 373 10.12 25.25 -26.85
CA ILE A 373 10.91 25.67 -25.69
C ILE A 373 10.20 26.73 -24.85
N PRO A 374 9.76 27.89 -25.39
CA PRO A 374 9.14 28.93 -24.58
C PRO A 374 7.81 28.49 -23.97
N THR A 375 6.97 27.76 -24.72
CA THR A 375 5.70 27.23 -24.20
C THR A 375 5.93 26.26 -23.05
N THR A 376 6.79 25.27 -23.22
CA THR A 376 7.09 24.28 -22.16
C THR A 376 7.70 24.96 -20.93
N LYS A 377 8.59 25.94 -21.15
CA LYS A 377 9.20 26.70 -20.06
C LYS A 377 8.14 27.43 -19.23
N ALA A 378 7.21 28.11 -19.88
CA ALA A 378 6.11 28.82 -19.21
C ALA A 378 5.20 27.85 -18.44
N GLU A 379 4.80 26.73 -19.06
CA GLU A 379 4.00 25.68 -18.41
C GLU A 379 4.70 25.13 -17.16
N LEU A 380 5.99 24.80 -17.26
CA LEU A 380 6.78 24.32 -16.12
C LEU A 380 6.95 25.37 -15.01
N GLN A 381 6.94 26.67 -15.33
CA GLN A 381 7.00 27.73 -14.32
C GLN A 381 5.68 27.84 -13.57
N ILE A 382 4.56 27.78 -14.30
CA ILE A 382 3.22 27.81 -13.72
C ILE A 382 3.01 26.58 -12.81
N LEU A 383 3.38 25.39 -13.29
CA LEU A 383 3.29 24.17 -12.50
C LEU A 383 4.13 24.22 -11.23
N PHE A 384 5.36 24.73 -11.33
CA PHE A 384 6.23 24.87 -10.16
C PHE A 384 5.65 25.81 -9.12
N ARG A 385 5.18 26.99 -9.54
CA ARG A 385 4.56 27.96 -8.63
C ARG A 385 3.29 27.39 -7.99
N SER A 386 2.44 26.74 -8.78
CA SER A 386 1.25 26.06 -8.26
C SER A 386 1.62 24.98 -7.25
N PHE A 387 2.65 24.17 -7.52
CA PHE A 387 3.13 23.15 -6.60
C PHE A 387 3.63 23.76 -5.28
N GLU A 388 4.44 24.82 -5.33
CA GLU A 388 4.92 25.50 -4.12
C GLU A 388 3.78 26.10 -3.30
N GLU A 389 2.83 26.78 -3.93
CA GLU A 389 1.65 27.35 -3.27
C GLU A 389 0.80 26.24 -2.61
N MET A 390 0.64 25.10 -3.28
CA MET A 390 -0.13 23.96 -2.75
C MET A 390 0.59 23.26 -1.59
N VAL A 391 1.91 23.13 -1.65
CA VAL A 391 2.72 22.57 -0.56
C VAL A 391 2.72 23.52 0.65
N GLN A 392 2.89 24.83 0.45
CA GLN A 392 2.81 25.81 1.54
C GLN A 392 1.46 25.77 2.24
N LYS A 393 0.37 25.73 1.47
CA LYS A 393 -0.98 25.61 2.02
C LYS A 393 -1.16 24.30 2.79
N PHE A 394 -0.60 23.20 2.29
CA PHE A 394 -0.62 21.91 2.99
C PHE A 394 0.10 21.98 4.34
N LEU A 395 1.28 22.59 4.40
CA LEU A 395 2.05 22.77 5.64
C LEU A 395 1.31 23.65 6.66
N ILE A 396 0.64 24.71 6.21
CA ILE A 396 -0.18 25.56 7.08
C ILE A 396 -1.37 24.75 7.64
N MET A 397 -2.06 23.98 6.79
CA MET A 397 -3.16 23.12 7.22
C MET A 397 -2.72 22.05 8.23
N LEU A 398 -1.51 21.51 8.09
CA LEU A 398 -0.96 20.58 9.07
C LEU A 398 -0.71 21.26 10.42
N ASN A 399 -0.16 22.47 10.41
CA ASN A 399 0.10 23.21 11.64
C ASN A 399 -1.19 23.63 12.38
N ASP A 400 -2.28 23.84 11.64
CA ASP A 400 -3.59 24.20 12.20
C ASP A 400 -4.42 22.96 12.61
N HIS A 401 -3.91 21.75 12.39
CA HIS A 401 -4.63 20.52 12.72
C HIS A 401 -4.67 20.29 14.24
N ASN A 402 -5.84 19.86 14.75
CA ASN A 402 -6.09 19.76 16.19
C ASN A 402 -5.39 18.57 16.87
N ASP A 403 -5.07 17.52 16.10
CA ASP A 403 -4.38 16.34 16.63
C ASP A 403 -2.88 16.60 16.79
N SER A 404 -2.43 16.60 18.04
CA SER A 404 -1.02 16.76 18.42
C SER A 404 -0.13 15.57 18.04
N ASN A 405 -0.71 14.48 17.55
CA ASN A 405 -0.02 13.27 17.11
C ASN A 405 0.09 13.16 15.58
N LEU A 406 -0.34 14.17 14.83
CA LEU A 406 -0.31 14.20 13.36
C LEU A 406 0.87 15.01 12.82
#